data_AF-A0AAE7NS42-F1
#
_entry.id   AF-A0AAE7NS42-F1
#
_cell.length_a   1.000
_cell.length_b   1.000
_cell.length_c   1.000
_cell.angle_alpha   90.00
_cell.angle_beta   90.00
_cell.angle_gamma   90.00
#
_symmetry.space_group_name_H-M   'P 1'
#
loop_
_entity.id
_entity.type
_entity.pdbx_description
1 polymer ?
#
loop_
_entity_poly.entity_id
_entity_poly.type
_entity_poly.pdbx_seq_one_letter_code
_entity_poly.pdbx_strand_id
1 'polypeptide(L)'
;MRNDDIPKNSKRAELTSAGLKRRDLLLSGTSLVAASALSAVGLTSPAQAQQRPGAPAADGKRPNIVVIMGDDVGWFNIGAYHRGIMSGKTPNLDKLASEGMMFTDYYAEASCTAGRANFITGELPIRTGLTTVGQAGADVGIPVEAATLATALKAQGYATGQFGKNHLGDLNKYLPTVHGFDEFFGYLYHLDAMSDPYWYSFPANQDYYNKNGPRSLIHSYATDTDDPTEMPRWGKIGKQKIIDEGPLPPFPDMSNVPNMHDLPFLKAKYDMTTFDEVLVKSSSDFMDRAKRDGKPFFVWHNTTRMHVWTFLSKKYSAMQNSETNYGLEEAGMTQMDDSIGALLKHLDDIGETNNTIVIFTTDNGAEVFTWPDGGMTPFKNTKGTVGEGGFRVPCIIRWPGVIKPGTVENQIMSGLDWFPTLVAAAGNPNIGEQLLKGVKLGERTYKNHLDGYNQMDLLTGKGPSKRHEIFYFGGAQLGAVRIDNFKFQFYQQPWGWPGEKTTTDMPSMVNIRQDPFERTPFIRGESSNAGAFGYGNDFFAREFWRFVLVQEYVGKLALTAIEYPPMQDPASFNLESVKKKIEEMVKHREGQ
;
A
#
# COMPACT_ATOMS: atom_id res chain seq x y z
N MET A 1 69.31 50.23 7.38
CA MET A 1 68.25 50.55 6.40
C MET A 1 67.13 49.53 6.59
N ARG A 2 65.93 50.03 6.94
CA ARG A 2 64.55 49.62 6.59
C ARG A 2 64.29 48.14 6.23
N ASN A 3 63.47 47.42 7.01
CA ASN A 3 61.99 47.22 6.87
C ASN A 3 61.67 46.19 5.78
N ASP A 4 60.75 45.22 5.85
CA ASP A 4 59.62 44.83 6.73
C ASP A 4 59.27 43.35 6.33
N ASP A 5 59.03 42.39 7.24
CA ASP A 5 57.71 41.99 7.83
C ASP A 5 56.74 41.36 6.79
N ILE A 6 56.16 40.13 6.87
CA ILE A 6 55.30 39.46 7.90
C ILE A 6 55.11 37.94 7.53
N PRO A 7 54.74 37.02 8.47
CA PRO A 7 55.16 35.61 8.46
C PRO A 7 54.09 34.53 8.16
N LYS A 8 54.60 33.31 7.98
CA LYS A 8 53.90 32.00 7.91
C LYS A 8 53.08 31.70 9.17
N ASN A 9 51.85 31.21 9.01
CA ASN A 9 51.25 30.28 9.98
C ASN A 9 50.08 29.49 9.34
N SER A 10 50.28 28.20 9.08
CA SER A 10 49.20 27.25 8.84
C SER A 10 48.88 26.54 10.16
N LYS A 11 47.68 26.79 10.69
CA LYS A 11 47.08 25.94 11.73
C LYS A 11 45.79 25.34 11.21
N ARG A 12 45.82 24.00 11.16
CA ARG A 12 44.71 23.06 11.02
C ARG A 12 43.64 23.39 12.06
N ALA A 13 42.40 23.56 11.65
CA ALA A 13 41.24 23.59 12.54
C ALA A 13 40.46 22.29 12.37
N GLU A 14 40.36 21.55 13.47
CA GLU A 14 39.51 20.37 13.64
C GLU A 14 38.03 20.79 13.57
N LEU A 15 37.26 20.12 12.71
CA LEU A 15 35.80 20.20 12.69
C LEU A 15 35.26 19.24 13.76
N THR A 16 34.90 19.78 14.90
CA THR A 16 34.10 19.08 15.91
C THR A 16 32.61 19.23 15.59
N SER A 17 31.88 18.13 15.76
CA SER A 17 30.43 18.03 15.55
C SER A 17 29.67 18.94 16.53
N ALA A 18 29.13 20.05 16.05
CA ALA A 18 28.15 20.84 16.77
C ALA A 18 26.80 20.74 16.06
N GLY A 19 25.81 20.20 16.77
CA GLY A 19 24.48 19.90 16.24
C GLY A 19 23.76 21.14 15.69
N LEU A 20 23.14 20.94 14.53
CA LEU A 20 22.19 21.86 13.90
C LEU A 20 21.04 22.17 14.89
N LYS A 21 20.92 23.42 15.33
CA LYS A 21 19.82 23.86 16.18
C LYS A 21 18.75 24.54 15.34
N ARG A 22 17.49 24.32 15.72
CA ARG A 22 16.21 24.83 15.15
C ARG A 22 16.18 26.31 14.71
N ARG A 23 17.13 27.13 15.15
CA ARG A 23 17.26 28.56 14.86
C ARG A 23 18.06 28.88 13.59
N ASP A 24 18.95 27.98 13.16
CA ASP A 24 19.87 28.25 12.05
C ASP A 24 19.19 28.10 10.67
N LEU A 25 18.00 27.48 10.63
CA LEU A 25 17.19 27.27 9.42
C LEU A 25 16.03 28.26 9.23
N LEU A 26 15.77 29.14 10.19
CA LEU A 26 14.62 30.08 10.16
C LEU A 26 15.00 31.52 9.75
N LEU A 27 16.25 31.76 9.33
CA LEU A 27 16.74 33.12 9.01
C LEU A 27 17.11 33.35 7.53
N SER A 28 16.81 32.43 6.62
CA SER A 28 16.87 32.67 5.17
C SER A 28 15.48 32.77 4.58
N GLY A 29 14.75 33.85 4.86
CA GLY A 29 13.39 33.98 4.33
C GLY A 29 12.61 35.23 4.73
N THR A 30 13.13 36.42 4.48
CA THR A 30 12.34 37.67 4.39
C THR A 30 13.09 38.57 3.39
N SER A 31 12.51 39.17 2.36
CA SER A 31 11.24 39.89 2.28
C SER A 31 10.90 40.16 0.81
N LEU A 32 9.62 40.20 0.44
CA LEU A 32 9.06 41.24 -0.44
C LEU A 32 7.53 41.13 -0.48
N VAL A 33 6.89 42.11 0.16
CA VAL A 33 5.47 42.43 0.01
C VAL A 33 5.35 43.38 -1.18
N ALA A 34 4.44 43.10 -2.10
CA ALA A 34 3.87 44.10 -2.99
C ALA A 34 2.41 43.76 -3.28
N ALA A 35 1.54 44.71 -2.93
CA ALA A 35 0.11 44.70 -3.23
C ALA A 35 -0.15 45.15 -4.68
N SER A 36 -1.19 44.63 -5.32
CA SER A 36 -1.93 45.35 -6.37
C SER A 36 -3.31 44.74 -6.58
N ALA A 37 -4.21 45.61 -7.02
CA ALA A 37 -5.66 45.53 -6.86
C ALA A 37 -6.41 44.78 -7.98
N LEU A 38 -7.59 44.30 -7.59
CA LEU A 38 -8.84 44.07 -8.32
C LEU A 38 -8.89 44.41 -9.83
N SER A 39 -9.37 43.44 -10.61
CA SER A 39 -10.20 43.69 -11.79
C SER A 39 -11.20 42.54 -11.93
N ALA A 40 -12.48 42.86 -11.76
CA ALA A 40 -13.60 41.96 -11.97
C ALA A 40 -13.88 41.80 -13.47
N VAL A 41 -13.99 40.56 -13.95
CA VAL A 41 -14.63 40.24 -15.23
C VAL A 41 -15.60 39.10 -14.97
N GLY A 42 -16.89 39.38 -15.18
CA GLY A 42 -17.98 38.45 -14.98
C GLY A 42 -17.93 37.29 -15.97
N LEU A 43 -18.12 36.08 -15.45
CA LEU A 43 -18.40 34.89 -16.23
C LEU A 43 -19.78 34.38 -15.83
N THR A 44 -20.61 34.22 -16.86
CA THR A 44 -21.98 33.73 -16.81
C THR A 44 -22.03 32.30 -16.30
N SER A 45 -22.84 32.06 -15.27
CA SER A 45 -23.11 30.72 -14.74
C SER A 45 -24.09 29.96 -15.65
N PRO A 46 -23.79 28.73 -16.10
CA PRO A 46 -24.82 27.86 -16.66
C PRO A 46 -25.70 27.28 -15.54
N ALA A 47 -26.98 27.16 -15.86
CA ALA A 47 -28.08 26.79 -14.97
C ALA A 47 -27.86 25.47 -14.22
N GLN A 48 -28.01 25.50 -12.89
CA GLN A 48 -28.07 24.34 -12.03
C GLN A 48 -29.34 23.53 -12.30
N ALA A 49 -29.18 22.30 -12.79
CA ALA A 49 -30.23 21.30 -12.75
C ALA A 49 -30.55 20.96 -11.28
N GLN A 50 -31.84 21.02 -10.96
CA GLN A 50 -32.40 20.87 -9.62
C GLN A 50 -32.09 19.48 -9.05
N GLN A 51 -31.14 19.42 -8.11
CA GLN A 51 -30.82 18.23 -7.32
C GLN A 51 -31.98 17.92 -6.37
N ARG A 52 -32.46 16.68 -6.38
CA ARG A 52 -33.24 16.13 -5.26
C ARG A 52 -32.28 15.95 -4.07
N PRO A 53 -32.65 16.35 -2.83
CA PRO A 53 -31.81 16.12 -1.66
C PRO A 53 -31.60 14.62 -1.48
N GLY A 54 -30.33 14.19 -1.41
CA GLY A 54 -29.97 12.86 -0.93
C GLY A 54 -30.45 12.67 0.50
N ALA A 55 -30.96 11.48 0.81
CA ALA A 55 -31.39 11.13 2.16
C ALA A 55 -30.22 11.29 3.15
N PRO A 56 -30.45 11.84 4.36
CA PRO A 56 -29.43 11.93 5.39
C PRO A 56 -28.95 10.53 5.80
N ALA A 57 -27.67 10.42 6.19
CA ALA A 57 -27.10 9.22 6.76
C ALA A 57 -28.03 8.65 7.86
N ALA A 58 -28.35 7.37 7.77
CA ALA A 58 -29.29 6.70 8.64
C ALA A 58 -28.85 6.78 10.12
N ASP A 59 -29.70 7.39 10.96
CA ASP A 59 -29.84 7.20 12.41
C ASP A 59 -28.62 7.38 13.34
N GLY A 60 -27.54 8.03 12.92
CA GLY A 60 -26.38 8.28 13.81
C GLY A 60 -25.64 7.00 14.24
N LYS A 61 -25.84 5.89 13.51
CA LYS A 61 -25.05 4.66 13.67
C LYS A 61 -23.68 4.83 13.03
N ARG A 62 -22.66 4.25 13.66
CA ARG A 62 -21.32 4.15 13.06
C ARG A 62 -21.38 3.22 11.84
N PRO A 63 -20.76 3.57 10.70
CA PRO A 63 -20.80 2.75 9.51
C PRO A 63 -19.97 1.48 9.71
N ASN A 64 -20.42 0.37 9.12
CA ASN A 64 -19.54 -0.77 8.89
C ASN A 64 -18.50 -0.41 7.82
N ILE A 65 -17.37 -1.09 7.83
CA ILE A 65 -16.26 -0.84 6.91
C ILE A 65 -15.84 -2.18 6.31
N VAL A 66 -15.89 -2.28 4.98
CA VAL A 66 -15.34 -3.41 4.23
C VAL A 66 -14.33 -2.86 3.24
N VAL A 67 -13.05 -3.19 3.45
CA VAL A 67 -11.99 -2.89 2.51
C VAL A 67 -11.59 -4.18 1.82
N ILE A 68 -11.76 -4.20 0.51
CA ILE A 68 -11.37 -5.27 -0.39
C ILE A 68 -10.05 -4.83 -1.03
N MET A 69 -8.99 -5.60 -0.84
CA MET A 69 -7.69 -5.32 -1.41
C MET A 69 -7.26 -6.46 -2.33
N GLY A 70 -7.12 -6.13 -3.62
CA GLY A 70 -6.45 -6.98 -4.59
C GLY A 70 -4.94 -7.05 -4.33
N ASP A 71 -4.27 -7.86 -5.11
CA ASP A 71 -2.83 -8.08 -5.06
C ASP A 71 -2.29 -7.97 -6.50
N ASP A 72 -1.40 -7.01 -6.74
CA ASP A 72 -0.84 -6.68 -8.06
C ASP A 72 -1.86 -6.28 -9.15
N VAL A 73 -3.00 -5.71 -8.79
CA VAL A 73 -4.02 -5.34 -9.78
C VAL A 73 -3.70 -4.01 -10.46
N GLY A 74 -3.39 -4.02 -11.75
CA GLY A 74 -3.14 -2.80 -12.51
C GLY A 74 -4.36 -1.91 -12.67
N TRP A 75 -4.12 -0.59 -12.81
CA TRP A 75 -5.19 0.39 -13.04
C TRP A 75 -6.03 0.06 -14.28
N PHE A 76 -5.43 -0.56 -15.31
CA PHE A 76 -6.14 -0.92 -16.53
C PHE A 76 -6.79 -2.30 -16.50
N ASN A 77 -6.58 -3.13 -15.48
CA ASN A 77 -7.17 -4.47 -15.40
C ASN A 77 -8.68 -4.45 -15.06
N ILE A 78 -9.22 -3.28 -14.67
CA ILE A 78 -10.60 -3.12 -14.19
C ILE A 78 -11.48 -2.46 -15.27
N GLY A 79 -12.66 -3.03 -15.55
CA GLY A 79 -13.62 -2.58 -16.56
C GLY A 79 -13.96 -1.09 -16.49
N ALA A 80 -14.27 -0.60 -15.28
CA ALA A 80 -14.59 0.79 -14.99
C ALA A 80 -13.48 1.77 -15.37
N TYR A 81 -12.25 1.29 -15.45
CA TYR A 81 -11.06 2.08 -15.76
C TYR A 81 -10.65 1.97 -17.23
N HIS A 82 -10.57 0.77 -17.79
CA HIS A 82 -10.19 0.59 -19.20
C HIS A 82 -11.33 0.83 -20.20
N ARG A 83 -12.58 0.92 -19.75
CA ARG A 83 -13.74 1.33 -20.57
C ARG A 83 -13.91 0.49 -21.85
N GLY A 84 -13.63 -0.81 -21.76
CA GLY A 84 -13.72 -1.76 -22.87
C GLY A 84 -12.49 -1.81 -23.81
N ILE A 85 -11.38 -1.15 -23.46
CA ILE A 85 -10.12 -1.24 -24.23
C ILE A 85 -9.45 -2.61 -24.07
N MET A 86 -9.46 -3.18 -22.85
CA MET A 86 -9.01 -4.56 -22.59
C MET A 86 -10.16 -5.57 -22.73
N SER A 87 -9.82 -6.84 -22.97
CA SER A 87 -10.79 -7.94 -23.12
C SER A 87 -11.45 -8.33 -21.80
N GLY A 88 -10.71 -8.26 -20.69
CA GLY A 88 -11.20 -8.56 -19.34
C GLY A 88 -12.44 -7.75 -18.96
N LYS A 89 -13.31 -8.33 -18.14
CA LYS A 89 -14.54 -7.68 -17.65
C LYS A 89 -14.64 -7.89 -16.15
N THR A 90 -15.08 -6.85 -15.44
CA THR A 90 -15.27 -6.87 -13.99
C THR A 90 -16.63 -6.27 -13.63
N PRO A 91 -17.76 -6.92 -14.03
CA PRO A 91 -19.09 -6.33 -13.91
C PRO A 91 -19.48 -5.94 -12.47
N ASN A 92 -19.00 -6.65 -11.45
CA ASN A 92 -19.31 -6.32 -10.05
C ASN A 92 -18.55 -5.07 -9.58
N LEU A 93 -17.27 -4.93 -9.96
CA LEU A 93 -16.49 -3.73 -9.73
C LEU A 93 -17.00 -2.53 -10.55
N ASP A 94 -17.46 -2.77 -11.78
CA ASP A 94 -18.09 -1.76 -12.63
C ASP A 94 -19.39 -1.25 -11.99
N LYS A 95 -20.19 -2.17 -11.45
CA LYS A 95 -21.37 -1.84 -10.65
C LYS A 95 -20.98 -1.02 -9.41
N LEU A 96 -19.99 -1.46 -8.64
CA LEU A 96 -19.49 -0.73 -7.46
C LEU A 96 -19.06 0.70 -7.82
N ALA A 97 -18.36 0.88 -8.94
CA ALA A 97 -17.97 2.21 -9.43
C ALA A 97 -19.17 3.06 -9.84
N SER A 98 -20.17 2.47 -10.51
CA SER A 98 -21.38 3.18 -10.91
C SER A 98 -22.25 3.61 -9.73
N GLU A 99 -22.23 2.84 -8.63
CA GLU A 99 -22.95 3.12 -7.39
C GLU A 99 -22.17 4.04 -6.43
N GLY A 100 -20.89 4.28 -6.71
CA GLY A 100 -19.97 4.96 -5.81
C GLY A 100 -19.14 6.06 -6.49
N MET A 101 -17.89 6.15 -6.08
CA MET A 101 -16.88 7.06 -6.59
C MET A 101 -15.64 6.26 -6.99
N MET A 102 -15.10 6.55 -8.17
CA MET A 102 -13.80 6.02 -8.64
C MET A 102 -12.74 7.13 -8.62
N PHE A 103 -11.53 6.79 -8.17
CA PHE A 103 -10.40 7.72 -8.16
C PHE A 103 -9.52 7.53 -9.40
N THR A 104 -9.10 8.62 -10.05
CA THR A 104 -8.07 8.58 -11.11
C THR A 104 -6.67 8.78 -10.55
N ASP A 105 -6.55 9.44 -9.40
CA ASP A 105 -5.29 9.87 -8.77
C ASP A 105 -5.16 9.26 -7.36
N TYR A 106 -5.29 7.93 -7.26
CA TYR A 106 -5.07 7.16 -6.03
C TYR A 106 -3.73 6.41 -6.05
N TYR A 107 -3.02 6.45 -4.93
CA TYR A 107 -1.63 5.97 -4.81
C TYR A 107 -1.44 5.00 -3.65
N ALA A 108 -0.94 3.80 -3.98
CA ALA A 108 -0.42 2.83 -3.03
C ALA A 108 1.10 2.95 -2.94
N GLU A 109 1.83 1.84 -2.85
CA GLU A 109 3.29 1.80 -2.73
C GLU A 109 3.92 0.91 -3.79
N ALA A 110 5.25 0.85 -3.83
CA ALA A 110 5.99 0.09 -4.84
C ALA A 110 5.82 -1.45 -4.74
N SER A 111 5.38 -2.00 -3.60
CA SER A 111 5.35 -3.46 -3.38
C SER A 111 4.34 -3.88 -2.31
N CYS A 112 4.00 -5.16 -2.27
CA CYS A 112 2.87 -5.66 -1.47
C CYS A 112 3.00 -5.32 0.02
N THR A 113 4.14 -5.65 0.63
CA THR A 113 4.41 -5.37 2.06
C THR A 113 4.35 -3.88 2.35
N ALA A 114 4.92 -3.05 1.47
CA ALA A 114 4.90 -1.60 1.61
C ALA A 114 3.47 -1.05 1.51
N GLY A 115 2.69 -1.47 0.51
CA GLY A 115 1.32 -1.00 0.30
C GLY A 115 0.37 -1.40 1.41
N ARG A 116 0.52 -2.63 1.92
CA ARG A 116 -0.26 -3.14 3.05
C ARG A 116 0.10 -2.43 4.35
N ALA A 117 1.39 -2.17 4.58
CA ALA A 117 1.86 -1.40 5.73
C ALA A 117 1.30 0.03 5.68
N ASN A 118 1.48 0.71 4.54
CA ASN A 118 0.95 2.04 4.26
C ASN A 118 -0.55 2.15 4.56
N PHE A 119 -1.34 1.21 4.05
CA PHE A 119 -2.79 1.18 4.29
C PHE A 119 -3.13 1.00 5.77
N ILE A 120 -2.57 -0.02 6.43
CA ILE A 120 -3.01 -0.40 7.76
C ILE A 120 -2.45 0.51 8.86
N THR A 121 -1.31 1.17 8.66
CA THR A 121 -0.70 2.06 9.67
C THR A 121 -0.92 3.54 9.36
N GLY A 122 -1.24 3.91 8.12
CA GLY A 122 -1.30 5.32 7.73
C GLY A 122 0.06 6.03 7.78
N GLU A 123 1.14 5.25 7.81
CA GLU A 123 2.53 5.73 7.89
C GLU A 123 3.29 5.34 6.61
N LEU A 124 4.19 6.20 6.16
CA LEU A 124 5.12 5.86 5.09
C LEU A 124 5.90 4.60 5.47
N PRO A 125 6.08 3.62 4.56
CA PRO A 125 6.72 2.34 4.88
C PRO A 125 8.13 2.46 5.49
N ILE A 126 8.82 3.58 5.23
CA ILE A 126 10.13 3.86 5.85
C ILE A 126 10.05 4.01 7.37
N ARG A 127 8.91 4.43 7.94
CA ARG A 127 8.72 4.54 9.40
C ARG A 127 8.62 3.17 10.06
N THR A 128 7.93 2.23 9.42
CA THR A 128 7.76 0.88 9.95
C THR A 128 8.89 -0.06 9.52
N GLY A 129 9.77 0.34 8.60
CA GLY A 129 10.82 -0.51 8.00
C GLY A 129 10.29 -1.54 6.99
N LEU A 130 8.98 -1.56 6.72
CA LEU A 130 8.31 -2.49 5.81
C LEU A 130 8.38 -2.00 4.35
N THR A 131 9.57 -1.66 3.87
CA THR A 131 9.77 -0.97 2.59
C THR A 131 9.84 -1.88 1.36
N THR A 132 9.89 -3.20 1.55
CA THR A 132 9.92 -4.18 0.46
C THR A 132 9.36 -5.53 0.91
N VAL A 133 9.31 -6.50 0.00
CA VAL A 133 8.68 -7.81 0.17
C VAL A 133 9.29 -8.58 1.34
N GLY A 134 8.43 -9.01 2.28
CA GLY A 134 8.80 -9.91 3.35
C GLY A 134 9.06 -11.34 2.86
N GLN A 135 9.92 -12.08 3.55
CA GLN A 135 10.25 -13.47 3.21
C GLN A 135 9.79 -14.43 4.31
N ALA A 136 9.51 -15.68 3.95
CA ALA A 136 9.16 -16.72 4.90
C ALA A 136 10.27 -16.95 5.93
N GLY A 137 9.90 -17.01 7.20
CA GLY A 137 10.79 -17.19 8.35
C GLY A 137 11.58 -15.95 8.76
N ALA A 138 11.46 -14.82 8.06
CA ALA A 138 12.22 -13.62 8.40
C ALA A 138 11.71 -12.97 9.71
N ASP A 139 12.65 -12.57 10.57
CA ASP A 139 12.36 -11.73 11.74
C ASP A 139 12.27 -10.25 11.35
N VAL A 140 11.37 -9.97 10.40
CA VAL A 140 10.97 -8.63 9.97
C VAL A 140 9.46 -8.65 9.77
N GLY A 141 8.77 -7.71 10.40
CA GLY A 141 7.31 -7.63 10.38
C GLY A 141 6.84 -6.34 11.04
N ILE A 142 5.53 -6.17 11.17
CA ILE A 142 4.94 -4.96 11.74
C ILE A 142 5.43 -4.71 13.18
N PRO A 143 6.08 -3.56 13.46
CA PRO A 143 6.56 -3.25 14.81
C PRO A 143 5.42 -3.17 15.81
N VAL A 144 5.69 -3.50 17.08
CA VAL A 144 4.68 -3.42 18.15
C VAL A 144 4.26 -1.98 18.45
N GLU A 145 5.15 -1.03 18.14
CA GLU A 145 4.99 0.41 18.26
C GLU A 145 4.12 1.01 17.14
N ALA A 146 3.89 0.30 16.03
CA ALA A 146 3.06 0.77 14.94
C ALA A 146 1.57 0.64 15.30
N ALA A 147 0.88 1.77 15.43
CA ALA A 147 -0.57 1.75 15.56
C ALA A 147 -1.19 1.25 14.23
N THR A 148 -2.19 0.39 14.33
CA THR A 148 -2.95 -0.07 13.16
C THR A 148 -4.35 0.54 13.14
N LEU A 149 -4.93 0.64 11.94
CA LEU A 149 -6.31 1.03 11.73
C LEU A 149 -7.24 0.09 12.50
N ALA A 150 -6.94 -1.21 12.52
CA ALA A 150 -7.68 -2.18 13.32
C ALA A 150 -7.62 -1.85 14.82
N THR A 151 -6.44 -1.50 15.35
CA THR A 151 -6.29 -1.09 16.76
C THR A 151 -7.10 0.18 17.07
N ALA A 152 -7.08 1.16 16.18
CA ALA A 152 -7.82 2.41 16.34
C ALA A 152 -9.35 2.20 16.24
N LEU A 153 -9.83 1.40 15.28
CA LEU A 153 -11.25 1.08 15.11
C LEU A 153 -11.78 0.19 16.25
N LYS A 154 -10.98 -0.77 16.73
CA LYS A 154 -11.32 -1.57 17.91
C LYS A 154 -11.49 -0.70 19.15
N ALA A 155 -10.68 0.35 19.32
CA ALA A 155 -10.89 1.36 20.35
C ALA A 155 -12.18 2.20 20.17
N GLN A 156 -12.74 2.24 18.95
CA GLN A 156 -14.09 2.77 18.65
C GLN A 156 -15.19 1.69 18.74
N GLY A 157 -14.92 0.52 19.31
CA GLY A 157 -15.91 -0.54 19.54
C GLY A 157 -16.23 -1.40 18.31
N TYR A 158 -15.40 -1.37 17.26
CA TYR A 158 -15.57 -2.25 16.11
C TYR A 158 -15.14 -3.68 16.43
N ALA A 159 -15.86 -4.64 15.84
CA ALA A 159 -15.30 -5.97 15.60
C ALA A 159 -14.35 -5.90 14.39
N THR A 160 -13.14 -6.44 14.50
CA THR A 160 -12.10 -6.32 13.46
C THR A 160 -11.67 -7.68 12.91
N GLY A 161 -11.82 -7.89 11.61
CA GLY A 161 -11.46 -9.15 10.93
C GLY A 161 -10.58 -8.92 9.71
N GLN A 162 -9.57 -9.78 9.53
CA GLN A 162 -8.73 -9.82 8.31
C GLN A 162 -8.80 -11.20 7.67
N PHE A 163 -9.06 -11.25 6.37
CA PHE A 163 -9.24 -12.51 5.64
C PHE A 163 -8.37 -12.50 4.38
N GLY A 164 -7.48 -13.49 4.23
CA GLY A 164 -6.59 -13.66 3.09
C GLY A 164 -5.16 -13.19 3.36
N LYS A 165 -4.51 -12.59 2.36
CA LYS A 165 -3.08 -12.21 2.45
C LYS A 165 -2.80 -11.22 3.58
N ASN A 166 -1.78 -11.46 4.40
CA ASN A 166 -1.28 -10.48 5.39
C ASN A 166 -0.05 -9.72 4.90
N HIS A 167 1.08 -10.42 4.73
CA HIS A 167 2.34 -9.86 4.24
C HIS A 167 3.00 -8.78 5.12
N LEU A 168 2.71 -8.79 6.43
CA LEU A 168 3.26 -7.88 7.43
C LEU A 168 4.11 -8.59 8.49
N GLY A 169 4.67 -9.76 8.14
CA GLY A 169 5.54 -10.54 9.02
C GLY A 169 4.99 -11.94 9.31
N ASP A 170 5.91 -12.85 9.61
CA ASP A 170 5.64 -14.28 9.73
C ASP A 170 5.46 -14.75 11.18
N LEU A 171 6.35 -14.28 12.06
CA LEU A 171 6.43 -14.74 13.44
C LEU A 171 5.16 -14.42 14.22
N ASN A 172 4.91 -15.17 15.30
CA ASN A 172 3.71 -15.01 16.11
C ASN A 172 3.50 -13.58 16.63
N LYS A 173 4.59 -12.88 16.96
CA LYS A 173 4.57 -11.46 17.38
C LYS A 173 4.11 -10.48 16.28
N TYR A 174 4.02 -10.92 15.02
CA TYR A 174 3.59 -10.12 13.87
C TYR A 174 2.19 -10.48 13.36
N LEU A 175 1.55 -11.51 13.92
CA LEU A 175 0.23 -11.95 13.46
C LEU A 175 -0.83 -10.85 13.68
N PRO A 176 -1.81 -10.69 12.78
CA PRO A 176 -2.75 -9.57 12.86
C PRO A 176 -3.51 -9.46 14.19
N THR A 177 -3.75 -10.59 14.86
CA THR A 177 -4.53 -10.64 16.12
C THR A 177 -3.80 -10.06 17.32
N VAL A 178 -2.48 -9.89 17.28
CA VAL A 178 -1.73 -9.10 18.26
C VAL A 178 -1.51 -7.65 17.82
N HIS A 179 -2.11 -7.26 16.69
CA HIS A 179 -2.04 -5.92 16.09
C HIS A 179 -3.43 -5.36 15.75
N GLY A 180 -4.41 -5.67 16.61
CA GLY A 180 -5.72 -4.99 16.63
C GLY A 180 -6.87 -5.74 15.96
N PHE A 181 -6.60 -6.84 15.24
CA PHE A 181 -7.65 -7.70 14.70
C PHE A 181 -8.19 -8.66 15.77
N ASP A 182 -9.51 -8.86 15.82
CA ASP A 182 -10.14 -9.91 16.63
C ASP A 182 -9.93 -11.30 16.01
N GLU A 183 -9.93 -11.37 14.68
CA GLU A 183 -9.81 -12.60 13.91
C GLU A 183 -8.96 -12.39 12.66
N PHE A 184 -8.10 -13.36 12.37
CA PHE A 184 -7.38 -13.45 11.11
C PHE A 184 -7.46 -14.86 10.53
N PHE A 185 -7.77 -14.98 9.25
CA PHE A 185 -7.66 -16.24 8.54
C PHE A 185 -7.07 -16.05 7.14
N GLY A 186 -5.92 -16.68 6.87
CA GLY A 186 -5.28 -16.60 5.55
C GLY A 186 -3.81 -17.01 5.57
N TYR A 187 -3.01 -16.41 4.69
CA TYR A 187 -1.59 -16.69 4.51
C TYR A 187 -0.75 -15.41 4.72
N LEU A 188 0.53 -15.59 5.05
CA LEU A 188 1.36 -14.50 5.57
C LEU A 188 2.28 -13.84 4.53
N TYR A 189 2.30 -14.31 3.28
CA TYR A 189 3.25 -13.84 2.26
C TYR A 189 2.57 -13.60 0.91
N HIS A 190 3.37 -13.43 -0.14
CA HIS A 190 2.94 -13.56 -1.53
C HIS A 190 2.48 -15.01 -1.85
N LEU A 191 1.57 -15.17 -2.82
CA LEU A 191 0.88 -16.45 -3.07
C LEU A 191 1.82 -17.52 -3.66
N ASP A 192 2.77 -17.12 -4.49
CA ASP A 192 3.85 -17.94 -5.04
C ASP A 192 4.65 -18.64 -3.94
N ALA A 193 4.94 -17.99 -2.81
CA ALA A 193 5.61 -18.66 -1.67
C ALA A 193 4.81 -19.87 -1.16
N MET A 194 3.49 -19.85 -1.28
CA MET A 194 2.63 -20.98 -0.88
C MET A 194 2.68 -22.13 -1.90
N SER A 195 3.05 -21.84 -3.16
CA SER A 195 3.22 -22.83 -4.23
C SER A 195 4.65 -23.39 -4.29
N ASP A 196 5.64 -22.66 -3.76
CA ASP A 196 7.06 -23.05 -3.74
C ASP A 196 7.31 -24.53 -3.39
N PRO A 197 6.68 -25.07 -2.32
CA PRO A 197 6.95 -26.44 -1.87
C PRO A 197 6.53 -27.54 -2.85
N TYR A 198 5.78 -27.18 -3.89
CA TYR A 198 5.21 -28.11 -4.86
C TYR A 198 5.96 -28.12 -6.19
N TRP A 199 6.88 -27.19 -6.45
CA TRP A 199 7.68 -27.25 -7.68
C TRP A 199 8.67 -28.40 -7.65
N TYR A 200 8.90 -29.07 -8.79
CA TYR A 200 9.79 -30.24 -8.93
C TYR A 200 11.19 -30.10 -8.30
N SER A 201 11.69 -28.87 -8.16
CA SER A 201 13.01 -28.55 -7.61
C SER A 201 13.01 -28.38 -6.08
N PHE A 202 11.84 -28.25 -5.45
CA PHE A 202 11.74 -28.18 -4.00
C PHE A 202 11.92 -29.58 -3.39
N PRO A 203 12.77 -29.75 -2.36
CA PRO A 203 12.94 -31.06 -1.74
C PRO A 203 11.66 -31.57 -1.06
N ALA A 204 11.12 -32.69 -1.53
CA ALA A 204 10.01 -33.44 -0.90
C ALA A 204 10.47 -34.15 0.40
N ASN A 205 11.00 -33.39 1.34
CA ASN A 205 11.54 -33.85 2.61
C ASN A 205 10.95 -33.03 3.76
N GLN A 206 10.39 -33.72 4.76
CA GLN A 206 9.66 -33.07 5.86
C GLN A 206 10.56 -32.17 6.72
N ASP A 207 11.79 -32.58 7.02
CA ASP A 207 12.72 -31.76 7.82
C ASP A 207 13.14 -30.50 7.05
N TYR A 208 13.36 -30.63 5.74
CA TYR A 208 13.64 -29.50 4.87
C TYR A 208 12.46 -28.52 4.82
N TYR A 209 11.24 -29.02 4.67
CA TYR A 209 10.02 -28.20 4.68
C TYR A 209 9.85 -27.49 6.03
N ASN A 210 9.98 -28.21 7.15
CA ASN A 210 9.84 -27.64 8.49
C ASN A 210 10.85 -26.51 8.74
N LYS A 211 12.07 -26.62 8.18
CA LYS A 211 13.13 -25.64 8.33
C LYS A 211 13.02 -24.47 7.34
N ASN A 212 12.73 -24.73 6.07
CA ASN A 212 12.88 -23.75 4.98
C ASN A 212 11.57 -23.44 4.23
N GLY A 213 10.55 -24.28 4.35
CA GLY A 213 9.27 -24.10 3.69
C GLY A 213 8.46 -22.93 4.27
N PRO A 214 7.46 -22.44 3.53
CA PRO A 214 6.56 -21.38 4.00
C PRO A 214 5.74 -21.86 5.20
N ARG A 215 5.25 -20.92 6.00
CA ARG A 215 4.21 -21.21 6.99
C ARG A 215 2.89 -21.54 6.30
N SER A 216 2.20 -22.55 6.80
CA SER A 216 0.86 -22.97 6.39
C SER A 216 -0.20 -21.87 6.60
N LEU A 217 -1.42 -22.11 6.12
CA LEU A 217 -2.56 -21.24 6.40
C LEU A 217 -2.78 -21.11 7.90
N ILE A 218 -3.02 -19.88 8.36
CA ILE A 218 -3.21 -19.58 9.77
C ILE A 218 -4.62 -19.03 9.99
N HIS A 219 -5.34 -19.64 10.93
CA HIS A 219 -6.54 -19.06 11.54
C HIS A 219 -6.20 -18.69 12.99
N SER A 220 -6.21 -17.40 13.30
CA SER A 220 -5.90 -16.91 14.64
C SER A 220 -7.01 -16.03 15.19
N TYR A 221 -7.11 -16.00 16.52
CA TYR A 221 -8.09 -15.22 17.27
C TYR A 221 -7.37 -14.47 18.39
N ALA A 222 -7.68 -13.18 18.56
CA ALA A 222 -7.18 -12.44 19.71
C ALA A 222 -7.75 -13.01 21.01
N THR A 223 -6.97 -13.01 22.08
CA THR A 223 -7.42 -13.43 23.41
C THR A 223 -6.87 -12.49 24.48
N ASP A 224 -7.51 -12.47 25.65
CA ASP A 224 -7.03 -11.65 26.77
C ASP A 224 -5.94 -12.37 27.60
N THR A 225 -5.72 -13.67 27.34
CA THR A 225 -4.77 -14.52 28.08
C THR A 225 -3.46 -14.63 27.31
N ASP A 226 -2.35 -14.32 27.97
CA ASP A 226 -1.02 -14.51 27.40
C ASP A 226 -0.62 -15.99 27.46
N ASP A 227 -0.47 -16.64 26.30
CA ASP A 227 0.06 -17.99 26.20
C ASP A 227 1.61 -17.94 26.15
N PRO A 228 2.32 -18.45 27.18
CA PRO A 228 3.78 -18.44 27.25
C PRO A 228 4.45 -19.48 26.36
N THR A 229 3.69 -20.32 25.65
CA THR A 229 4.25 -21.39 24.81
C THR A 229 5.11 -20.79 23.69
N GLU A 230 6.36 -21.24 23.62
CA GLU A 230 7.32 -20.90 22.57
C GLU A 230 7.26 -21.94 21.45
N MET A 231 6.89 -21.52 20.23
CA MET A 231 7.00 -22.37 19.05
C MET A 231 8.43 -22.30 18.49
N PRO A 232 9.11 -23.43 18.24
CA PRO A 232 10.52 -23.44 17.87
C PRO A 232 10.92 -22.53 16.69
N ARG A 233 10.03 -22.34 15.71
CA ARG A 233 10.28 -21.49 14.52
C ARG A 233 9.56 -20.14 14.58
N TRP A 234 8.40 -20.08 15.24
CA TRP A 234 7.49 -18.92 15.17
C TRP A 234 7.51 -18.05 16.42
N GLY A 235 8.20 -18.49 17.48
CA GLY A 235 8.30 -17.81 18.76
C GLY A 235 7.05 -17.94 19.62
N LYS A 236 6.98 -17.12 20.67
CA LYS A 236 5.90 -17.08 21.65
C LYS A 236 4.54 -16.89 21.00
N ILE A 237 3.54 -17.69 21.40
CA ILE A 237 2.15 -17.52 20.97
C ILE A 237 1.60 -16.16 21.43
N GLY A 238 1.67 -15.84 22.72
CA GLY A 238 1.21 -14.57 23.27
C GLY A 238 -0.32 -14.48 23.38
N LYS A 239 -0.87 -13.26 23.28
CA LYS A 239 -2.32 -12.97 23.48
C LYS A 239 -3.19 -13.35 22.28
N GLN A 240 -3.08 -14.58 21.81
CA GLN A 240 -3.81 -15.09 20.66
C GLN A 240 -3.92 -16.62 20.73
N LYS A 241 -4.95 -17.17 20.10
CA LYS A 241 -5.03 -18.59 19.75
C LYS A 241 -4.67 -18.73 18.29
N ILE A 242 -3.80 -19.68 17.95
CA ILE A 242 -3.33 -19.93 16.58
C ILE A 242 -3.71 -21.35 16.17
N ILE A 243 -4.34 -21.50 15.01
CA ILE A 243 -4.68 -22.78 14.38
C ILE A 243 -3.92 -22.85 13.06
N ASP A 244 -3.17 -23.93 12.87
CA ASP A 244 -2.57 -24.30 11.59
C ASP A 244 -3.64 -25.05 10.76
N GLU A 245 -4.09 -24.43 9.68
CA GLU A 245 -5.13 -24.95 8.78
C GLU A 245 -4.55 -25.84 7.66
N GLY A 246 -3.24 -26.11 7.71
CA GLY A 246 -2.54 -26.92 6.72
C GLY A 246 -2.06 -26.11 5.51
N PRO A 247 -1.41 -26.78 4.54
CA PRO A 247 -0.85 -26.11 3.37
C PRO A 247 -1.96 -25.68 2.39
N LEU A 248 -1.56 -24.86 1.41
CA LEU A 248 -2.41 -24.41 0.31
C LEU A 248 -1.79 -24.85 -1.03
N PRO A 249 -1.99 -26.09 -1.50
CA PRO A 249 -1.51 -26.55 -2.80
C PRO A 249 -2.16 -25.79 -3.97
N PRO A 250 -1.48 -25.69 -5.13
CA PRO A 250 -2.04 -25.16 -6.37
C PRO A 250 -3.38 -25.79 -6.78
N PHE A 251 -3.49 -27.12 -6.67
CA PHE A 251 -4.67 -27.89 -7.07
C PHE A 251 -5.08 -28.88 -5.98
N PRO A 252 -6.36 -29.30 -5.91
CA PRO A 252 -6.81 -30.31 -4.95
C PRO A 252 -6.22 -31.70 -5.23
N ASP A 253 -5.84 -31.98 -6.48
CA ASP A 253 -5.11 -33.18 -6.89
C ASP A 253 -3.79 -32.78 -7.56
N MET A 254 -2.68 -33.12 -6.90
CA MET A 254 -1.32 -32.79 -7.35
C MET A 254 -0.67 -33.93 -8.15
N SER A 255 -1.33 -35.07 -8.38
CA SER A 255 -0.68 -36.27 -8.91
C SER A 255 -0.18 -36.14 -10.36
N ASN A 256 -0.75 -35.22 -11.15
CA ASN A 256 -0.46 -35.04 -12.57
C ASN A 256 -0.28 -33.56 -12.95
N VAL A 257 0.23 -32.74 -12.03
CA VAL A 257 0.47 -31.32 -12.30
C VAL A 257 1.86 -31.15 -12.94
N PRO A 258 1.97 -30.63 -14.18
CA PRO A 258 3.25 -30.49 -14.86
C PRO A 258 4.26 -29.68 -14.06
N ASN A 259 5.51 -30.16 -13.99
CA ASN A 259 6.62 -29.53 -13.27
C ASN A 259 6.39 -29.38 -11.75
N MET A 260 5.40 -30.06 -11.20
CA MET A 260 5.11 -30.04 -9.77
C MET A 260 5.05 -31.47 -9.22
N HIS A 261 5.19 -31.57 -7.90
CA HIS A 261 5.03 -32.80 -7.14
C HIS A 261 4.13 -32.55 -5.93
N ASP A 262 3.67 -33.64 -5.34
CA ASP A 262 2.94 -33.60 -4.08
C ASP A 262 3.88 -33.71 -2.87
N LEU A 263 3.40 -33.31 -1.70
CA LEU A 263 4.06 -33.43 -0.41
C LEU A 263 3.28 -34.42 0.48
N PRO A 264 3.60 -35.74 0.42
CA PRO A 264 2.77 -36.78 1.03
C PRO A 264 2.69 -36.71 2.57
N PHE A 265 3.54 -35.90 3.20
CA PHE A 265 3.55 -35.66 4.65
C PHE A 265 2.66 -34.47 5.08
N LEU A 266 2.12 -33.70 4.13
CA LEU A 266 1.17 -32.62 4.42
C LEU A 266 -0.24 -33.05 4.03
N LYS A 267 -1.25 -32.49 4.71
CA LYS A 267 -2.66 -32.72 4.40
C LYS A 267 -3.36 -31.39 4.17
N ALA A 268 -3.67 -31.11 2.91
CA ALA A 268 -4.38 -29.91 2.52
C ALA A 268 -5.87 -30.01 2.83
N LYS A 269 -6.45 -28.92 3.35
CA LYS A 269 -7.90 -28.73 3.52
C LYS A 269 -8.49 -27.85 2.41
N TYR A 270 -7.65 -27.01 1.82
CA TYR A 270 -8.00 -26.01 0.82
C TYR A 270 -6.99 -26.04 -0.33
N ASP A 271 -7.30 -25.38 -1.45
CA ASP A 271 -6.41 -25.25 -2.60
C ASP A 271 -6.51 -23.85 -3.25
N MET A 272 -5.50 -23.46 -4.02
CA MET A 272 -5.40 -22.13 -4.62
C MET A 272 -6.46 -21.85 -5.69
N THR A 273 -7.14 -22.86 -6.23
CA THR A 273 -8.15 -22.67 -7.26
C THR A 273 -9.48 -22.16 -6.73
N THR A 274 -9.76 -22.35 -5.44
CA THR A 274 -11.04 -22.00 -4.79
C THR A 274 -10.90 -21.23 -3.47
N PHE A 275 -9.68 -20.92 -3.01
CA PHE A 275 -9.49 -20.31 -1.69
C PHE A 275 -10.19 -18.94 -1.52
N ASP A 276 -10.33 -18.13 -2.58
CA ASP A 276 -11.10 -16.88 -2.50
C ASP A 276 -12.57 -17.10 -2.09
N GLU A 277 -13.20 -18.20 -2.52
CA GLU A 277 -14.58 -18.56 -2.11
C GLU A 277 -14.64 -18.88 -0.61
N VAL A 278 -13.59 -19.51 -0.07
CA VAL A 278 -13.43 -19.79 1.36
C VAL A 278 -13.25 -18.48 2.14
N LEU A 279 -12.47 -17.53 1.61
CA LEU A 279 -12.28 -16.21 2.21
C LEU A 279 -13.56 -15.37 2.19
N VAL A 280 -14.33 -15.43 1.11
CA VAL A 280 -15.66 -14.78 1.01
C VAL A 280 -16.56 -15.32 2.11
N LYS A 281 -16.66 -16.64 2.25
CA LYS A 281 -17.45 -17.27 3.30
C LYS A 281 -16.98 -16.83 4.69
N SER A 282 -15.67 -16.81 4.93
CA SER A 282 -15.11 -16.42 6.24
C SER A 282 -15.43 -14.98 6.61
N SER A 283 -15.35 -14.08 5.62
CA SER A 283 -15.73 -12.66 5.76
C SER A 283 -17.23 -12.50 6.03
N SER A 284 -18.07 -13.23 5.29
CA SER A 284 -19.53 -13.28 5.51
C SER A 284 -19.89 -13.79 6.91
N ASP A 285 -19.34 -14.93 7.31
CA ASP A 285 -19.60 -15.49 8.65
C ASP A 285 -19.16 -14.51 9.75
N PHE A 286 -18.08 -13.73 9.54
CA PHE A 286 -17.63 -12.70 10.48
C PHE A 286 -18.60 -11.53 10.55
N MET A 287 -19.07 -11.03 9.40
CA MET A 287 -20.08 -9.96 9.34
C MET A 287 -21.38 -10.38 10.04
N ASP A 288 -21.84 -11.62 9.82
CA ASP A 288 -23.01 -12.19 10.50
C ASP A 288 -22.84 -12.22 12.03
N ARG A 289 -21.66 -12.65 12.51
CA ARG A 289 -21.36 -12.65 13.96
C ARG A 289 -21.36 -11.23 14.52
N ALA A 290 -20.66 -10.30 13.89
CA ALA A 290 -20.58 -8.92 14.35
C ALA A 290 -21.96 -8.25 14.40
N LYS A 291 -22.78 -8.46 13.36
CA LYS A 291 -24.16 -7.97 13.30
C LYS A 291 -25.02 -8.56 14.41
N ARG A 292 -24.98 -9.88 14.60
CA ARG A 292 -25.72 -10.57 15.68
C ARG A 292 -25.33 -10.02 17.05
N ASP A 293 -24.06 -9.69 17.23
CA ASP A 293 -23.51 -9.16 18.47
C ASP A 293 -23.72 -7.63 18.61
N GLY A 294 -24.39 -7.00 17.63
CA GLY A 294 -24.73 -5.57 17.64
C GLY A 294 -23.53 -4.62 17.51
N LYS A 295 -22.41 -5.09 16.92
CA LYS A 295 -21.18 -4.31 16.75
C LYS A 295 -21.02 -3.85 15.30
N PRO A 296 -20.54 -2.62 15.05
CA PRO A 296 -20.04 -2.27 13.72
C PRO A 296 -18.81 -3.13 13.42
N PHE A 297 -18.61 -3.51 12.15
CA PHE A 297 -17.48 -4.35 11.75
C PHE A 297 -16.51 -3.62 10.83
N PHE A 298 -15.23 -3.97 10.97
CA PHE A 298 -14.17 -3.67 10.01
C PHE A 298 -13.66 -4.99 9.44
N VAL A 299 -13.89 -5.21 8.15
CA VAL A 299 -13.38 -6.36 7.41
C VAL A 299 -12.32 -5.87 6.42
N TRP A 300 -11.12 -6.41 6.55
CA TRP A 300 -10.07 -6.27 5.54
C TRP A 300 -9.95 -7.59 4.77
N HIS A 301 -10.60 -7.64 3.61
CA HIS A 301 -10.67 -8.80 2.74
C HIS A 301 -9.61 -8.69 1.64
N ASN A 302 -8.63 -9.59 1.67
CA ASN A 302 -7.47 -9.58 0.82
C ASN A 302 -7.49 -10.80 -0.08
N THR A 303 -7.86 -10.62 -1.35
CA THR A 303 -8.00 -11.74 -2.28
C THR A 303 -6.65 -12.40 -2.57
N THR A 304 -6.66 -13.69 -2.91
CA THR A 304 -5.51 -14.40 -3.45
C THR A 304 -5.18 -13.96 -4.87
N ARG A 305 -6.24 -13.67 -5.63
CA ARG A 305 -6.17 -13.05 -6.94
C ARG A 305 -5.76 -11.57 -6.82
N MET A 306 -4.92 -11.00 -7.68
CA MET A 306 -4.36 -11.54 -8.93
C MET A 306 -2.85 -11.77 -8.87
N HIS A 307 -2.28 -11.96 -7.68
CA HIS A 307 -0.85 -12.22 -7.58
C HIS A 307 -0.47 -13.53 -8.27
N VAL A 308 0.66 -13.52 -8.95
CA VAL A 308 1.24 -14.71 -9.59
C VAL A 308 1.69 -15.74 -8.53
N TRP A 309 1.76 -17.03 -8.82
CA TRP A 309 1.34 -17.72 -10.04
C TRP A 309 -0.14 -18.07 -9.98
N THR A 310 -0.88 -17.79 -11.06
CA THR A 310 -2.33 -18.01 -11.06
C THR A 310 -2.69 -19.47 -11.37
N PHE A 311 -3.38 -20.11 -10.43
CA PHE A 311 -3.96 -21.46 -10.61
C PHE A 311 -5.49 -21.39 -10.58
N LEU A 312 -6.13 -21.58 -11.75
CA LEU A 312 -7.57 -21.41 -11.91
C LEU A 312 -8.34 -22.72 -11.71
N SER A 313 -9.56 -22.58 -11.19
CA SER A 313 -10.53 -23.68 -11.22
C SER A 313 -10.98 -23.95 -12.66
N LYS A 314 -11.57 -25.14 -12.90
CA LYS A 314 -12.07 -25.52 -14.23
C LYS A 314 -13.04 -24.48 -14.84
N LYS A 315 -13.87 -23.85 -14.01
CA LYS A 315 -14.83 -22.81 -14.42
C LYS A 315 -14.11 -21.64 -15.11
N TYR A 316 -13.08 -21.09 -14.48
CA TYR A 316 -12.37 -19.92 -14.99
C TYR A 316 -11.32 -20.30 -16.05
N SER A 317 -10.66 -21.46 -15.91
CA SER A 317 -9.76 -21.96 -16.96
C SER A 317 -10.50 -22.16 -18.29
N ALA A 318 -11.75 -22.63 -18.28
CA ALA A 318 -12.56 -22.78 -19.49
C ALA A 318 -12.88 -21.45 -20.19
N MET A 319 -12.72 -20.31 -19.51
CA MET A 319 -12.89 -18.99 -20.11
C MET A 319 -11.71 -18.60 -21.00
N GLN A 320 -10.58 -19.30 -20.98
CA GLN A 320 -9.44 -19.04 -21.87
C GLN A 320 -9.66 -19.71 -23.23
N ASN A 321 -10.40 -19.04 -24.11
CA ASN A 321 -10.79 -19.58 -25.42
C ASN A 321 -10.96 -18.47 -26.46
N SER A 322 -11.19 -18.86 -27.72
CA SER A 322 -11.32 -17.93 -28.85
C SER A 322 -12.60 -17.10 -28.86
N GLU A 323 -13.63 -17.47 -28.09
CA GLU A 323 -14.91 -16.74 -28.04
C GLU A 323 -14.83 -15.54 -27.07
N THR A 324 -14.21 -15.75 -25.91
CA THR A 324 -13.97 -14.71 -24.89
C THR A 324 -12.73 -13.89 -25.20
N ASN A 325 -11.72 -14.50 -25.84
CA ASN A 325 -10.38 -13.96 -26.01
C ASN A 325 -9.70 -13.59 -24.69
N TYR A 326 -9.95 -14.38 -23.64
CA TYR A 326 -9.33 -14.18 -22.31
C TYR A 326 -8.01 -14.93 -22.23
N GLY A 327 -6.99 -14.28 -21.66
CA GLY A 327 -5.80 -14.92 -21.13
C GLY A 327 -5.98 -15.33 -19.67
N LEU A 328 -4.88 -15.75 -19.05
CA LEU A 328 -4.84 -16.19 -17.65
C LEU A 328 -5.30 -15.10 -16.69
N GLU A 329 -4.75 -13.89 -16.86
CA GLU A 329 -5.10 -12.71 -16.07
C GLU A 329 -6.60 -12.38 -16.17
N GLU A 330 -7.17 -12.27 -17.38
CA GLU A 330 -8.58 -11.91 -17.53
C GLU A 330 -9.53 -12.93 -16.90
N ALA A 331 -9.19 -14.22 -17.00
CA ALA A 331 -9.94 -15.29 -16.37
C ALA A 331 -9.83 -15.25 -14.84
N GLY A 332 -8.65 -14.96 -14.29
CA GLY A 332 -8.48 -14.77 -12.85
C GLY A 332 -9.15 -13.50 -12.32
N MET A 333 -9.08 -12.38 -13.05
CA MET A 333 -9.79 -11.14 -12.73
C MET A 333 -11.30 -11.38 -12.66
N THR A 334 -11.84 -12.24 -13.53
CA THR A 334 -13.24 -12.68 -13.48
C THR A 334 -13.55 -13.46 -12.19
N GLN A 335 -12.63 -14.32 -11.73
CA GLN A 335 -12.79 -15.02 -10.44
C GLN A 335 -12.77 -14.07 -9.25
N MET A 336 -11.86 -13.09 -9.26
CA MET A 336 -11.79 -12.05 -8.24
C MET A 336 -13.09 -11.23 -8.22
N ASP A 337 -13.57 -10.79 -9.39
CA ASP A 337 -14.80 -10.00 -9.51
C ASP A 337 -16.04 -10.77 -9.05
N ASP A 338 -16.14 -12.07 -9.35
CA ASP A 338 -17.20 -12.95 -8.82
C ASP A 338 -17.17 -13.02 -7.29
N SER A 339 -15.97 -13.13 -6.70
CA SER A 339 -15.78 -13.16 -5.23
C SER A 339 -16.18 -11.83 -4.57
N ILE A 340 -15.85 -10.72 -5.22
CA ILE A 340 -16.28 -9.37 -4.82
C ILE A 340 -17.80 -9.25 -4.92
N GLY A 341 -18.39 -9.71 -6.03
CA GLY A 341 -19.84 -9.77 -6.22
C GLY A 341 -20.54 -10.54 -5.10
N ALA A 342 -19.97 -11.66 -4.65
CA ALA A 342 -20.50 -12.44 -3.54
C ALA A 342 -20.45 -11.71 -2.19
N LEU A 343 -19.38 -10.97 -1.90
CA LEU A 343 -19.30 -10.11 -0.69
C LEU A 343 -20.34 -8.98 -0.73
N LEU A 344 -20.46 -8.30 -1.87
CA LEU A 344 -21.44 -7.22 -2.06
C LEU A 344 -22.86 -7.75 -1.91
N LYS A 345 -23.14 -8.92 -2.50
CA LYS A 345 -24.43 -9.59 -2.36
C LYS A 345 -24.70 -9.98 -0.91
N HIS A 346 -23.71 -10.47 -0.18
CA HIS A 346 -23.91 -10.82 1.24
C HIS A 346 -24.29 -9.59 2.08
N LEU A 347 -23.63 -8.43 1.87
CA LEU A 347 -24.02 -7.17 2.51
C LEU A 347 -25.48 -6.78 2.22
N ASP A 348 -25.95 -7.01 0.99
CA ASP A 348 -27.35 -6.81 0.60
C ASP A 348 -28.27 -7.80 1.33
N ASP A 349 -27.91 -9.09 1.34
CA ASP A 349 -28.69 -10.17 1.95
C ASP A 349 -28.88 -9.96 3.47
N ILE A 350 -27.84 -9.47 4.15
CA ILE A 350 -27.90 -9.12 5.57
C ILE A 350 -28.43 -7.71 5.80
N GLY A 351 -28.81 -6.95 4.77
CA GLY A 351 -29.40 -5.62 4.90
C GLY A 351 -28.47 -4.54 5.46
N GLU A 352 -27.15 -4.71 5.35
CA GLU A 352 -26.14 -3.76 5.86
C GLU A 352 -25.60 -2.82 4.77
N THR A 353 -26.02 -2.97 3.52
CA THR A 353 -25.53 -2.17 2.38
C THR A 353 -25.57 -0.66 2.60
N ASN A 354 -26.66 -0.12 3.13
CA ASN A 354 -26.81 1.32 3.32
C ASN A 354 -26.00 1.88 4.50
N ASN A 355 -25.50 1.02 5.39
CA ASN A 355 -24.67 1.40 6.54
C ASN A 355 -23.20 1.00 6.35
N THR A 356 -22.79 0.54 5.17
CA THR A 356 -21.44 0.01 4.95
C THR A 356 -20.65 0.87 3.96
N ILE A 357 -19.48 1.32 4.39
CA ILE A 357 -18.43 1.83 3.50
C ILE A 357 -17.77 0.64 2.84
N VAL A 358 -17.84 0.54 1.52
CA VAL A 358 -17.11 -0.48 0.75
C VAL A 358 -16.02 0.20 -0.07
N ILE A 359 -14.77 -0.25 0.09
CA ILE A 359 -13.63 0.23 -0.69
C ILE A 359 -13.02 -0.97 -1.42
N PHE A 360 -12.76 -0.83 -2.71
CA PHE A 360 -11.88 -1.72 -3.47
C PHE A 360 -10.60 -0.97 -3.85
N THR A 361 -9.45 -1.57 -3.60
CA THR A 361 -8.15 -1.08 -4.09
C THR A 361 -7.12 -2.22 -4.16
N THR A 362 -5.84 -1.92 -4.33
CA THR A 362 -4.72 -2.89 -4.35
C THR A 362 -3.49 -2.27 -3.69
N ASP A 363 -2.50 -3.09 -3.34
CA ASP A 363 -1.30 -2.71 -2.59
C ASP A 363 -0.18 -2.09 -3.44
N ASN A 364 -0.10 -2.43 -4.72
CA ASN A 364 0.83 -1.85 -5.69
C ASN A 364 0.30 -2.00 -7.13
N GLY A 365 1.01 -1.41 -8.10
CA GLY A 365 0.70 -1.57 -9.52
C GLY A 365 0.95 -3.00 -10.04
N ALA A 366 0.45 -3.27 -11.26
CA ALA A 366 0.58 -4.57 -11.93
C ALA A 366 2.02 -5.07 -12.02
N GLU A 367 2.22 -6.38 -11.93
CA GLU A 367 3.50 -7.09 -12.14
C GLU A 367 3.73 -7.39 -13.63
N VAL A 368 3.80 -6.35 -14.46
CA VAL A 368 3.87 -6.43 -15.94
C VAL A 368 5.04 -7.29 -16.44
N PHE A 369 6.14 -7.40 -15.68
CA PHE A 369 7.28 -8.23 -16.07
C PHE A 369 7.02 -9.75 -15.98
N THR A 370 5.84 -10.16 -15.48
CA THR A 370 5.33 -11.54 -15.51
C THR A 370 4.13 -11.71 -16.46
N TRP A 371 3.87 -10.73 -17.32
CA TRP A 371 2.82 -10.83 -18.34
C TRP A 371 2.97 -12.11 -19.18
N PRO A 372 1.88 -12.84 -19.49
CA PRO A 372 0.48 -12.42 -19.35
C PRO A 372 -0.18 -12.58 -17.98
N ASP A 373 0.48 -13.18 -16.98
CA ASP A 373 -0.14 -13.45 -15.67
C ASP A 373 -0.29 -12.16 -14.83
N GLY A 374 0.81 -11.42 -14.59
CA GLY A 374 0.80 -10.24 -13.70
C GLY A 374 0.11 -8.96 -14.21
N GLY A 375 -0.78 -9.06 -15.20
CA GLY A 375 -1.62 -7.94 -15.64
C GLY A 375 -0.91 -6.81 -16.39
N MET A 376 -1.57 -5.65 -16.46
CA MET A 376 -1.15 -4.52 -17.29
C MET A 376 -1.49 -3.15 -16.68
N THR A 377 -0.63 -2.16 -16.95
CA THR A 377 -0.87 -0.75 -16.60
C THR A 377 -0.52 0.15 -17.79
N PRO A 378 -1.23 1.26 -18.05
CA PRO A 378 -0.89 2.15 -19.16
C PRO A 378 0.21 3.15 -18.77
N PHE A 379 0.50 3.24 -17.46
CA PHE A 379 1.45 4.15 -16.87
C PHE A 379 2.89 3.61 -17.00
N LYS A 380 3.88 4.49 -16.90
CA LYS A 380 5.28 4.10 -17.03
C LYS A 380 5.71 3.21 -15.86
N ASN A 381 6.50 2.19 -16.21
CA ASN A 381 6.96 1.14 -15.31
C ASN A 381 5.81 0.35 -14.65
N THR A 382 6.10 -0.34 -13.56
CA THR A 382 5.31 -1.48 -13.03
C THR A 382 5.66 -1.69 -11.55
N LYS A 383 5.08 -2.71 -10.88
CA LYS A 383 5.46 -3.18 -9.54
C LYS A 383 6.97 -3.06 -9.29
N GLY A 384 7.31 -2.59 -8.10
CA GLY A 384 8.68 -2.44 -7.62
C GLY A 384 9.42 -1.19 -8.09
N THR A 385 8.74 -0.30 -8.83
CA THR A 385 9.35 0.91 -9.38
C THR A 385 8.72 2.20 -8.86
N VAL A 386 9.43 3.32 -8.99
CA VAL A 386 8.95 4.66 -8.60
C VAL A 386 8.19 5.38 -9.74
N GLY A 387 7.90 4.69 -10.85
CA GLY A 387 7.04 5.18 -11.91
C GLY A 387 5.56 5.18 -11.51
N GLU A 388 4.72 5.89 -12.25
CA GLU A 388 3.26 5.91 -12.01
C GLU A 388 2.67 4.50 -12.08
N GLY A 389 3.19 3.61 -12.94
CA GLY A 389 2.74 2.23 -13.04
C GLY A 389 3.11 1.34 -11.86
N GLY A 390 3.99 1.80 -10.96
CA GLY A 390 4.30 1.10 -9.71
C GLY A 390 3.41 1.52 -8.53
N PHE A 391 2.94 2.77 -8.51
CA PHE A 391 2.24 3.36 -7.36
C PHE A 391 0.77 3.73 -7.63
N ARG A 392 0.43 4.16 -8.85
CA ARG A 392 -0.94 4.57 -9.19
C ARG A 392 -1.77 3.34 -9.49
N VAL A 393 -2.82 3.16 -8.69
CA VAL A 393 -3.61 1.94 -8.60
C VAL A 393 -5.11 2.25 -8.61
N PRO A 394 -5.99 1.29 -8.97
CA PRO A 394 -7.42 1.52 -8.92
C PRO A 394 -7.89 1.72 -7.47
N CYS A 395 -8.87 2.60 -7.28
CA CYS A 395 -9.59 2.75 -6.02
C CYS A 395 -11.05 3.14 -6.28
N ILE A 396 -11.97 2.33 -5.78
CA ILE A 396 -13.42 2.53 -5.89
C ILE A 396 -13.99 2.53 -4.48
N ILE A 397 -14.85 3.49 -4.15
CA ILE A 397 -15.53 3.57 -2.85
C ILE A 397 -17.03 3.73 -3.05
N ARG A 398 -17.84 3.02 -2.25
CA ARG A 398 -19.29 3.19 -2.14
C ARG A 398 -19.67 3.45 -0.69
N TRP A 399 -20.40 4.54 -0.46
CA TRP A 399 -21.02 4.83 0.83
C TRP A 399 -22.39 5.49 0.59
N PRO A 400 -23.48 4.70 0.57
CA PRO A 400 -24.81 5.20 0.24
C PRO A 400 -25.26 6.34 1.16
N GLY A 401 -25.88 7.38 0.59
CA GLY A 401 -26.32 8.57 1.31
C GLY A 401 -25.20 9.57 1.66
N VAL A 402 -23.92 9.20 1.47
CA VAL A 402 -22.77 10.07 1.72
C VAL A 402 -22.04 10.41 0.42
N ILE A 403 -21.69 9.39 -0.37
CA ILE A 403 -21.00 9.55 -1.64
C ILE A 403 -22.02 9.59 -2.77
N LYS A 404 -21.89 10.56 -3.68
CA LYS A 404 -22.71 10.67 -4.88
C LYS A 404 -22.35 9.53 -5.86
N PRO A 405 -23.31 8.67 -6.27
CA PRO A 405 -23.05 7.61 -7.24
C PRO A 405 -22.54 8.11 -8.60
N GLY A 406 -21.69 7.32 -9.24
CA GLY A 406 -21.10 7.59 -10.56
C GLY A 406 -20.08 8.74 -10.56
N THR A 407 -19.50 9.07 -9.40
CA THR A 407 -18.52 10.15 -9.30
C THR A 407 -17.14 9.69 -9.78
N VAL A 408 -16.45 10.54 -10.52
CA VAL A 408 -15.02 10.38 -10.84
C VAL A 408 -14.26 11.47 -10.09
N GLU A 409 -13.43 11.06 -9.14
CA GLU A 409 -12.59 11.94 -8.33
C GLU A 409 -11.16 11.94 -8.87
N ASN A 410 -10.58 13.12 -9.04
CA ASN A 410 -9.27 13.29 -9.68
C ASN A 410 -8.27 14.10 -8.83
N GLN A 411 -8.65 14.40 -7.59
CA GLN A 411 -7.76 14.90 -6.55
C GLN A 411 -6.96 13.75 -5.93
N ILE A 412 -5.82 14.11 -5.34
CA ILE A 412 -4.82 13.14 -4.87
C ILE A 412 -5.34 12.45 -3.61
N MET A 413 -5.29 11.13 -3.58
CA MET A 413 -5.52 10.32 -2.38
C MET A 413 -4.49 9.20 -2.31
N SER A 414 -4.13 8.76 -1.11
CA SER A 414 -3.20 7.66 -0.88
C SER A 414 -3.79 6.60 0.06
N GLY A 415 -3.24 5.38 0.03
CA GLY A 415 -3.47 4.37 1.07
C GLY A 415 -3.28 4.89 2.49
N LEU A 416 -2.34 5.84 2.67
CA LEU A 416 -2.07 6.50 3.95
C LEU A 416 -3.31 7.18 4.53
N ASP A 417 -4.16 7.73 3.66
CA ASP A 417 -5.29 8.57 4.04
C ASP A 417 -6.43 7.74 4.65
N TRP A 418 -6.49 6.43 4.38
CA TRP A 418 -7.57 5.60 4.87
C TRP A 418 -7.57 5.48 6.39
N PHE A 419 -6.40 5.44 7.03
CA PHE A 419 -6.34 5.35 8.49
C PHE A 419 -7.09 6.52 9.17
N PRO A 420 -6.66 7.79 9.02
CA PRO A 420 -7.33 8.89 9.69
C PRO A 420 -8.76 9.11 9.18
N THR A 421 -9.04 8.81 7.91
CA THR A 421 -10.38 8.98 7.32
C THR A 421 -11.39 8.00 7.88
N LEU A 422 -11.06 6.71 7.96
CA LEU A 422 -11.97 5.67 8.44
C LEU A 422 -12.18 5.76 9.96
N VAL A 423 -11.15 6.16 10.72
CA VAL A 423 -11.31 6.44 12.16
C VAL A 423 -12.16 7.69 12.39
N ALA A 424 -12.07 8.70 11.52
CA ALA A 424 -12.97 9.85 11.56
C ALA A 424 -14.43 9.45 11.26
N ALA A 425 -14.65 8.60 10.25
CA ALA A 425 -15.97 8.03 9.95
C ALA A 425 -16.54 7.21 11.12
N ALA A 426 -15.68 6.54 11.88
CA ALA A 426 -16.03 5.83 13.12
C ALA A 426 -16.32 6.76 14.31
N GLY A 427 -16.09 8.07 14.17
CA GLY A 427 -16.43 9.09 15.17
C GLY A 427 -15.24 9.70 15.92
N ASN A 428 -13.99 9.42 15.53
CA ASN A 428 -12.81 10.08 16.10
C ASN A 428 -12.00 10.83 15.02
N PRO A 429 -12.35 12.09 14.71
CA PRO A 429 -11.65 12.86 13.68
C PRO A 429 -10.26 13.33 14.09
N ASN A 430 -9.88 13.18 15.37
CA ASN A 430 -8.65 13.75 15.94
C ASN A 430 -7.58 12.68 16.25
N ILE A 431 -7.68 11.48 15.63
CA ILE A 431 -6.77 10.37 15.93
C ILE A 431 -5.31 10.70 15.59
N GLY A 432 -5.07 11.50 14.54
CA GLY A 432 -3.74 11.95 14.16
C GLY A 432 -3.09 12.80 15.26
N GLU A 433 -3.77 13.83 15.78
CA GLU A 433 -3.24 14.66 16.85
C GLU A 433 -3.06 13.89 18.17
N GLN A 434 -3.93 12.90 18.41
CA GLN A 434 -3.82 12.01 19.57
C GLN A 434 -2.57 11.14 19.49
N LEU A 435 -2.28 10.53 18.33
CA LEU A 435 -1.09 9.71 18.11
C LEU A 435 0.20 10.53 18.24
N LEU A 436 0.25 11.76 17.73
CA LEU A 436 1.43 12.62 17.92
C LEU A 436 1.75 12.89 19.40
N LYS A 437 0.71 13.05 20.23
CA LYS A 437 0.86 13.30 21.68
C LYS A 437 1.11 12.04 22.50
N GLY A 438 0.84 10.88 21.93
CA GLY A 438 0.72 9.63 22.67
C GLY A 438 -0.71 9.38 23.11
N VAL A 439 -1.32 8.29 22.66
CA VAL A 439 -2.69 7.90 23.02
C VAL A 439 -2.75 6.43 23.40
N LYS A 440 -3.55 6.12 24.43
CA LYS A 440 -3.80 4.74 24.82
C LYS A 440 -4.89 4.15 23.92
N LEU A 441 -4.56 3.12 23.16
CA LEU A 441 -5.49 2.33 22.34
C LEU A 441 -5.45 0.89 22.84
N GLY A 442 -6.56 0.43 23.42
CA GLY A 442 -6.58 -0.84 24.15
C GLY A 442 -5.62 -0.82 25.34
N GLU A 443 -4.68 -1.77 25.36
CA GLU A 443 -3.71 -1.93 26.46
C GLU A 443 -2.42 -1.13 26.26
N ARG A 444 -2.14 -0.63 25.05
CA ARG A 444 -0.86 0.01 24.71
C ARG A 444 -1.01 1.51 24.49
N THR A 445 0.07 2.24 24.78
CA THR A 445 0.20 3.65 24.40
C THR A 445 0.99 3.74 23.11
N TYR A 446 0.40 4.39 22.11
CA TYR A 446 0.97 4.57 20.78
C TYR A 446 1.35 6.02 20.57
N LYS A 447 2.55 6.24 20.03
CA LYS A 447 3.06 7.55 19.66
C LYS A 447 3.62 7.50 18.24
N ASN A 448 2.77 7.79 17.26
CA ASN A 448 3.03 7.62 15.84
C ASN A 448 2.80 8.92 15.09
N HIS A 449 3.45 9.08 13.95
CA HIS A 449 3.19 10.18 13.02
C HIS A 449 2.50 9.63 11.78
N LEU A 450 1.18 9.76 11.72
CA LEU A 450 0.44 9.43 10.50
C LEU A 450 0.89 10.39 9.37
N ASP A 451 1.23 9.82 8.22
CA ASP A 451 1.50 10.56 6.97
C ASP A 451 0.23 10.68 6.10
N GLY A 452 -0.87 10.12 6.59
CA GLY A 452 -2.21 10.24 6.02
C GLY A 452 -2.96 11.50 6.45
N TYR A 453 -3.86 11.96 5.59
CA TYR A 453 -4.79 13.05 5.88
C TYR A 453 -6.22 12.54 6.03
N ASN A 454 -6.99 13.15 6.93
CA ASN A 454 -8.43 12.87 7.02
C ASN A 454 -9.18 13.50 5.83
N GLN A 455 -9.66 12.65 4.93
CA GLN A 455 -10.35 12.98 3.67
C GLN A 455 -11.88 13.03 3.78
N MET A 456 -12.45 13.12 4.99
CA MET A 456 -13.91 13.19 5.15
C MET A 456 -14.55 14.38 4.41
N ASP A 457 -13.87 15.53 4.32
CA ASP A 457 -14.37 16.69 3.59
C ASP A 457 -14.45 16.43 2.07
N LEU A 458 -13.46 15.71 1.51
CA LEU A 458 -13.44 15.25 0.13
C LEU A 458 -14.61 14.30 -0.13
N LEU A 459 -14.73 13.24 0.67
CA LEU A 459 -15.73 12.19 0.47
C LEU A 459 -17.17 12.70 0.65
N THR A 460 -17.38 13.71 1.49
CA THR A 460 -18.70 14.33 1.73
C THR A 460 -18.98 15.53 0.82
N GLY A 461 -18.07 15.87 -0.11
CA GLY A 461 -18.21 17.00 -1.03
C GLY A 461 -18.16 18.39 -0.36
N LYS A 462 -17.57 18.48 0.83
CA LYS A 462 -17.44 19.73 1.61
C LYS A 462 -16.14 20.47 1.36
N GLY A 463 -15.14 19.82 0.77
CA GLY A 463 -13.85 20.44 0.49
C GLY A 463 -12.98 19.61 -0.45
N PRO A 464 -11.84 20.16 -0.89
CA PRO A 464 -10.87 19.44 -1.69
C PRO A 464 -10.15 18.38 -0.86
N SER A 465 -9.37 17.53 -1.53
CA SER A 465 -8.38 16.68 -0.87
C SER A 465 -7.41 17.56 -0.08
N LYS A 466 -7.03 17.09 1.11
CA LYS A 466 -5.98 17.74 1.92
C LYS A 466 -4.56 17.36 1.48
N ARG A 467 -4.43 16.37 0.59
CA ARG A 467 -3.16 15.84 0.13
C ARG A 467 -2.68 16.59 -1.10
N HIS A 468 -1.46 17.13 -1.01
CA HIS A 468 -0.78 17.77 -2.13
C HIS A 468 0.41 16.95 -2.63
N GLU A 469 0.86 15.97 -1.86
CA GLU A 469 2.11 15.27 -2.09
C GLU A 469 1.99 13.74 -2.05
N ILE A 470 2.83 13.09 -2.86
CA ILE A 470 3.13 11.66 -2.80
C ILE A 470 4.65 11.49 -2.78
N PHE A 471 5.16 10.75 -1.79
CA PHE A 471 6.57 10.37 -1.71
C PHE A 471 6.74 8.95 -2.24
N TYR A 472 7.54 8.78 -3.30
CA TYR A 472 7.72 7.49 -3.95
C TYR A 472 9.00 6.84 -3.43
N PHE A 473 8.86 5.93 -2.47
CA PHE A 473 9.97 5.15 -1.94
C PHE A 473 10.12 3.83 -2.71
N GLY A 474 11.26 3.64 -3.37
CA GLY A 474 11.62 2.37 -3.99
C GLY A 474 12.56 1.59 -3.08
N GLY A 475 11.98 0.79 -2.18
CA GLY A 475 12.68 0.30 -1.00
C GLY A 475 12.92 1.45 -0.01
N ALA A 476 14.09 1.48 0.63
CA ALA A 476 14.43 2.54 1.59
C ALA A 476 14.75 3.91 0.95
N GLN A 477 14.86 3.99 -0.39
CA GLN A 477 15.35 5.17 -1.08
C GLN A 477 14.20 5.97 -1.69
N LEU A 478 14.12 7.27 -1.34
CA LEU A 478 13.22 8.21 -1.99
C LEU A 478 13.61 8.37 -3.46
N GLY A 479 12.76 7.91 -4.37
CA GLY A 479 13.02 7.93 -5.81
C GLY A 479 12.25 8.98 -6.58
N ALA A 480 11.11 9.43 -6.08
CA ALA A 480 10.40 10.57 -6.64
C ALA A 480 9.53 11.28 -5.59
N VAL A 481 9.11 12.50 -5.89
CA VAL A 481 8.05 13.23 -5.17
C VAL A 481 7.08 13.80 -6.19
N ARG A 482 5.78 13.59 -5.99
CA ARG A 482 4.72 14.35 -6.66
C ARG A 482 4.27 15.47 -5.75
N ILE A 483 4.13 16.68 -6.28
CA ILE A 483 3.51 17.84 -5.65
C ILE A 483 2.47 18.38 -6.63
N ASP A 484 1.19 18.27 -6.27
CA ASP A 484 0.04 18.59 -7.09
C ASP A 484 0.12 17.93 -8.48
N ASN A 485 0.39 18.72 -9.52
CA ASN A 485 0.44 18.24 -10.90
C ASN A 485 1.84 17.80 -11.32
N PHE A 486 2.89 18.09 -10.55
CA PHE A 486 4.27 17.88 -10.97
C PHE A 486 4.90 16.74 -10.20
N LYS A 487 5.54 15.81 -10.91
CA LYS A 487 6.35 14.75 -10.33
C LYS A 487 7.82 14.99 -10.66
N PHE A 488 8.67 14.83 -9.66
CA PHE A 488 10.11 15.01 -9.70
C PHE A 488 10.76 13.67 -9.39
N GLN A 489 11.55 13.12 -10.31
CA GLN A 489 12.16 11.81 -10.16
C GLN A 489 13.69 11.93 -10.01
N PHE A 490 14.22 11.38 -8.91
CA PHE A 490 15.63 11.45 -8.52
C PHE A 490 16.48 10.31 -9.10
N TYR A 491 15.87 9.16 -9.36
CA TYR A 491 16.49 8.08 -10.13
C TYR A 491 15.46 7.40 -11.02
N GLN A 492 15.93 6.90 -12.15
CA GLN A 492 15.13 6.12 -13.09
C GLN A 492 15.40 4.63 -12.95
N GLN A 493 14.46 3.80 -13.41
CA GLN A 493 14.56 2.35 -13.47
C GLN A 493 14.25 1.90 -14.90
N PRO A 494 15.15 2.13 -15.87
CA PRO A 494 14.87 1.87 -17.29
C PRO A 494 14.59 0.39 -17.57
N TRP A 495 15.15 -0.51 -16.78
CA TRP A 495 14.97 -1.96 -16.90
C TRP A 495 14.01 -2.55 -15.85
N GLY A 496 13.16 -1.71 -15.26
CA GLY A 496 12.19 -2.13 -14.25
C GLY A 496 12.80 -2.43 -12.88
N TRP A 497 12.06 -3.15 -12.05
CA TRP A 497 12.43 -3.44 -10.67
C TRP A 497 13.75 -4.20 -10.48
N PRO A 498 14.02 -5.32 -11.20
CA PRO A 498 15.29 -6.03 -11.05
C PRO A 498 16.48 -5.30 -11.70
N GLY A 499 16.20 -4.22 -12.44
CA GLY A 499 17.19 -3.42 -13.15
C GLY A 499 18.03 -2.50 -12.27
N GLU A 500 19.04 -1.90 -12.88
CA GLU A 500 19.81 -0.81 -12.27
C GLU A 500 18.94 0.42 -11.98
N LYS A 501 19.34 1.19 -10.96
CA LYS A 501 18.83 2.53 -10.70
C LYS A 501 19.80 3.54 -11.31
N THR A 502 19.32 4.43 -12.17
CA THR A 502 20.15 5.42 -12.86
C THR A 502 19.83 6.82 -12.37
N THR A 503 20.81 7.50 -11.78
CA THR A 503 20.69 8.89 -11.32
C THR A 503 21.20 9.87 -12.37
N THR A 504 20.61 11.05 -12.42
CA THR A 504 21.04 12.19 -13.23
C THR A 504 21.48 13.33 -12.30
N ASP A 505 22.35 14.23 -12.78
CA ASP A 505 22.79 15.41 -12.00
C ASP A 505 21.62 16.32 -11.59
N MET A 506 20.53 16.25 -12.35
CA MET A 506 19.29 16.97 -12.13
C MET A 506 18.11 16.01 -12.12
N PRO A 507 17.16 16.11 -11.16
CA PRO A 507 15.96 15.28 -11.18
C PRO A 507 15.13 15.59 -12.43
N SER A 508 14.51 14.56 -13.03
CA SER A 508 13.57 14.79 -14.11
C SER A 508 12.25 15.35 -13.56
N MET A 509 11.51 16.09 -14.38
CA MET A 509 10.26 16.72 -13.97
C MET A 509 9.19 16.51 -15.04
N VAL A 510 8.00 16.09 -14.62
CA VAL A 510 6.85 15.87 -15.50
C VAL A 510 5.60 16.47 -14.90
N ASN A 511 4.78 17.13 -15.73
CA ASN A 511 3.41 17.48 -15.35
C ASN A 511 2.51 16.27 -15.63
N ILE A 512 2.16 15.54 -14.58
CA ILE A 512 1.37 14.29 -14.62
C ILE A 512 -0.06 14.50 -15.16
N ARG A 513 -0.58 15.74 -15.18
CA ARG A 513 -1.89 16.03 -15.80
C ARG A 513 -1.79 16.24 -17.30
N GLN A 514 -0.64 16.70 -17.79
CA GLN A 514 -0.38 16.86 -19.23
C GLN A 514 0.23 15.58 -19.83
N ASP A 515 1.03 14.86 -19.07
CA ASP A 515 1.69 13.61 -19.44
C ASP A 515 1.57 12.58 -18.29
N PRO A 516 0.39 11.96 -18.10
CA PRO A 516 0.19 10.95 -17.07
C PRO A 516 1.00 9.67 -17.29
N PHE A 517 1.61 9.51 -18.46
CA PHE A 517 2.36 8.32 -18.86
C PHE A 517 3.87 8.52 -18.76
N GLU A 518 4.34 9.69 -18.29
CA GLU A 518 5.76 9.99 -18.07
C GLU A 518 6.65 9.74 -19.31
N ARG A 519 6.11 10.04 -20.50
CA ARG A 519 6.76 9.81 -21.81
C ARG A 519 7.72 10.91 -22.20
N THR A 520 7.51 12.12 -21.72
CA THR A 520 8.26 13.32 -22.11
C THR A 520 9.63 13.48 -21.43
N PRO A 521 9.89 13.00 -20.19
CA PRO A 521 11.21 13.14 -19.59
C PRO A 521 12.27 12.29 -20.29
N PHE A 522 13.48 12.86 -20.43
CA PHE A 522 14.67 12.17 -20.93
C PHE A 522 14.90 10.83 -20.23
N ILE A 523 15.25 9.80 -21.00
CA ILE A 523 15.75 8.53 -20.47
C ILE A 523 17.25 8.39 -20.74
N ARG A 524 17.93 7.57 -19.93
CA ARG A 524 19.36 7.25 -20.12
C ARG A 524 19.63 6.79 -21.56
N GLY A 525 20.56 7.45 -22.24
CA GLY A 525 20.94 7.18 -23.64
C GLY A 525 20.55 8.30 -24.60
N GLU A 526 19.65 9.19 -24.20
CA GLU A 526 19.33 10.42 -24.92
C GLU A 526 20.21 11.56 -24.40
N SER A 527 20.93 12.24 -25.30
CA SER A 527 21.65 13.46 -24.93
C SER A 527 20.65 14.57 -24.62
N SER A 528 20.97 15.46 -23.68
CA SER A 528 20.28 16.75 -23.55
C SER A 528 20.31 17.55 -24.87
N ASN A 529 21.31 17.31 -25.72
CA ASN A 529 21.43 17.88 -27.07
C ASN A 529 20.55 17.17 -28.10
N ALA A 530 20.00 16.00 -27.78
CA ALA A 530 19.08 15.20 -28.60
C ALA A 530 17.62 15.28 -28.11
N GLY A 531 17.38 16.03 -27.04
CA GLY A 531 16.03 16.27 -26.52
C GLY A 531 15.15 17.01 -27.51
N ALA A 532 13.85 16.72 -27.45
CA ALA A 532 12.87 17.59 -28.06
C ALA A 532 13.13 19.04 -27.58
N PHE A 533 13.40 19.95 -28.51
CA PHE A 533 13.73 21.36 -28.22
C PHE A 533 12.77 22.00 -27.19
N GLY A 534 11.50 21.57 -27.17
CA GLY A 534 10.47 22.05 -26.23
C GLY A 534 10.55 21.53 -24.78
N TYR A 535 10.96 20.27 -24.52
CA TYR A 535 10.99 19.79 -23.12
C TYR A 535 12.07 20.50 -22.31
N GLY A 536 13.29 20.59 -22.86
CA GLY A 536 14.42 21.25 -22.18
C GLY A 536 14.23 22.78 -22.09
N ASN A 537 14.06 23.45 -23.24
CA ASN A 537 14.08 24.91 -23.29
C ASN A 537 12.72 25.56 -22.97
N ASP A 538 11.59 24.96 -23.38
CA ASP A 538 10.28 25.60 -23.24
C ASP A 538 9.49 25.16 -21.99
N PHE A 539 9.72 23.95 -21.48
CA PHE A 539 9.07 23.45 -20.26
C PHE A 539 10.01 23.47 -19.06
N PHE A 540 11.04 22.62 -19.05
CA PHE A 540 11.88 22.37 -17.87
C PHE A 540 12.60 23.62 -17.38
N ALA A 541 13.23 24.40 -18.28
CA ALA A 541 13.92 25.63 -17.91
C ALA A 541 13.00 26.70 -17.28
N ARG A 542 11.70 26.72 -17.64
CA ARG A 542 10.71 27.68 -17.11
C ARG A 542 10.10 27.25 -15.78
N GLU A 543 10.19 25.97 -15.47
CA GLU A 543 9.64 25.36 -14.25
C GLU A 543 10.74 25.08 -13.19
N PHE A 544 11.99 25.43 -13.48
CA PHE A 544 13.16 25.18 -12.63
C PHE A 544 13.00 25.71 -11.18
N TRP A 545 12.30 26.84 -11.02
CA TRP A 545 12.02 27.44 -9.71
C TRP A 545 11.31 26.47 -8.73
N ARG A 546 10.61 25.45 -9.24
CA ARG A 546 9.92 24.45 -8.42
C ARG A 546 10.85 23.53 -7.64
N PHE A 547 12.13 23.44 -7.99
CA PHE A 547 13.08 22.63 -7.20
C PHE A 547 13.20 23.12 -5.74
N VAL A 548 12.97 24.42 -5.51
CA VAL A 548 12.89 24.97 -4.15
C VAL A 548 11.70 24.37 -3.38
N LEU A 549 10.55 24.22 -4.03
CA LEU A 549 9.37 23.57 -3.43
C LEU A 549 9.68 22.12 -3.06
N VAL A 550 10.35 21.37 -3.94
CA VAL A 550 10.75 19.98 -3.65
C VAL A 550 11.63 19.90 -2.41
N GLN A 551 12.61 20.80 -2.29
CA GLN A 551 13.49 20.87 -1.12
C GLN A 551 12.70 21.15 0.17
N GLU A 552 11.68 22.02 0.12
CA GLU A 552 10.82 22.29 1.27
C GLU A 552 10.02 21.06 1.71
N TYR A 553 9.37 20.34 0.78
CA TYR A 553 8.59 19.15 1.12
C TYR A 553 9.47 18.01 1.64
N VAL A 554 10.62 17.76 0.99
CA VAL A 554 11.59 16.76 1.46
C VAL A 554 12.18 17.16 2.82
N GLY A 555 12.48 18.45 3.02
CA GLY A 555 12.95 18.97 4.29
C GLY A 555 11.92 18.81 5.42
N LYS A 556 10.64 19.10 5.15
CA LYS A 556 9.53 18.85 6.10
C LYS A 556 9.44 17.38 6.48
N LEU A 557 9.44 16.48 5.49
CA LEU A 557 9.44 15.03 5.75
C LEU A 557 10.65 14.63 6.61
N ALA A 558 11.86 15.10 6.26
CA ALA A 558 13.07 14.79 7.02
C ALA A 558 12.99 15.25 8.49
N LEU A 559 12.40 16.42 8.76
CA LEU A 559 12.19 16.90 10.13
C LEU A 559 11.25 15.99 10.92
N THR A 560 10.18 15.47 10.30
CA THR A 560 9.30 14.51 10.97
C THR A 560 10.01 13.20 11.31
N ALA A 561 10.97 12.75 10.48
CA ALA A 561 11.76 11.55 10.74
C ALA A 561 12.78 11.73 11.88
N ILE A 562 13.11 12.98 12.26
CA ILE A 562 13.93 13.25 13.45
C ILE A 562 13.08 13.11 14.72
N GLU A 563 11.84 13.61 14.70
CA GLU A 563 10.94 13.56 15.86
C GLU A 563 10.29 12.18 16.04
N TYR A 564 10.02 11.50 14.93
CA TYR A 564 9.44 10.16 14.84
C TYR A 564 10.31 9.28 13.94
N PRO A 565 11.45 8.78 14.47
CA PRO A 565 12.38 7.97 13.69
C PRO A 565 11.77 6.63 13.27
N PRO A 566 12.31 6.00 12.21
CA PRO A 566 11.96 4.63 11.85
C PRO A 566 12.05 3.68 13.06
N MET A 567 11.04 2.83 13.19
CA MET A 567 10.89 1.87 14.30
C MET A 567 11.84 0.67 14.16
N GLN A 568 12.27 0.37 12.94
CA GLN A 568 13.26 -0.65 12.62
C GLN A 568 13.97 -0.34 11.31
N ASP A 569 15.08 -1.03 11.05
CA ASP A 569 15.78 -0.95 9.77
C ASP A 569 14.90 -1.44 8.61
N PRO A 570 15.02 -0.82 7.42
CA PRO A 570 14.26 -1.24 6.25
C PRO A 570 14.65 -2.65 5.79
N ALA A 571 13.66 -3.44 5.38
CA ALA A 571 13.88 -4.72 4.71
C ALA A 571 14.64 -4.51 3.37
N SER A 572 15.52 -5.46 3.02
CA SER A 572 16.25 -5.46 1.75
C SER A 572 16.41 -6.88 1.21
N PHE A 573 16.29 -7.03 -0.11
CA PHE A 573 16.64 -8.26 -0.82
C PHE A 573 18.14 -8.50 -0.91
N ASN A 574 18.94 -7.43 -0.88
CA ASN A 574 20.39 -7.56 -0.88
C ASN A 574 20.89 -7.79 0.55
N LEU A 575 22.01 -8.49 0.68
CA LEU A 575 22.61 -8.80 1.98
C LEU A 575 23.23 -7.55 2.65
N GLU A 576 22.95 -6.33 2.21
CA GLU A 576 23.57 -5.10 2.76
C GLU A 576 23.17 -4.86 4.22
N SER A 577 21.92 -5.15 4.61
CA SER A 577 21.51 -5.06 6.02
C SER A 577 22.24 -6.10 6.88
N VAL A 578 22.46 -7.30 6.34
CA VAL A 578 23.24 -8.37 6.99
C VAL A 578 24.71 -7.98 7.08
N LYS A 579 25.31 -7.42 6.01
CA LYS A 579 26.68 -6.91 5.99
C LYS A 579 26.87 -5.80 7.01
N LYS A 580 25.98 -4.80 7.06
CA LYS A 580 26.03 -3.71 8.04
C LYS A 580 25.98 -4.25 9.48
N LYS A 581 25.09 -5.21 9.77
CA LYS A 581 25.04 -5.89 11.08
C LYS A 581 26.32 -6.66 11.39
N ILE A 582 26.91 -7.36 10.42
CA ILE A 582 28.20 -8.03 10.58
C ILE A 582 29.31 -7.00 10.83
N GLU A 583 29.37 -5.92 10.07
CA GLU A 583 30.34 -4.84 10.24
C GLU A 583 30.23 -4.17 11.61
N GLU A 584 29.02 -3.93 12.11
CA GLU A 584 28.78 -3.41 13.47
C GLU A 584 29.22 -4.42 14.54
N MET A 585 28.89 -5.71 14.38
CA MET A 585 29.35 -6.77 15.28
C MET A 585 30.88 -6.95 15.25
N VAL A 586 31.52 -6.78 14.09
CA VAL A 586 32.98 -6.84 13.91
C VAL A 586 33.64 -5.60 14.54
N LYS A 587 33.09 -4.39 14.33
CA LYS A 587 33.56 -3.16 15.00
C LYS A 587 33.44 -3.25 16.52
N HIS A 588 32.44 -3.95 17.04
CA HIS A 588 32.31 -4.23 18.47
C HIS A 588 33.19 -5.39 18.98
N ARG A 589 33.80 -6.18 18.09
CA ARG A 589 34.83 -7.18 18.41
C ARG A 589 36.25 -6.65 18.29
N GLU A 590 36.48 -5.56 17.56
CA GLU A 590 37.77 -4.84 17.53
C GLU A 590 38.00 -4.09 18.84
N GLY A 591 38.23 -4.88 19.88
CA GLY A 591 38.51 -4.51 21.27
C GLY A 591 38.90 -5.71 22.13
N GLN A 592 39.26 -6.85 21.50
CA GLN A 592 39.95 -7.99 22.12
C GLN A 592 41.36 -8.11 21.56
#